data_AF-F4BQ26-F1
#
_entry.id   AF-F4BQ26-F1
#
_cell.length_a   1.000
_cell.length_b   1.000
_cell.length_c   1.000
_cell.angle_alpha   90.00
_cell.angle_beta   90.00
_cell.angle_gamma   90.00
#
_symmetry.space_group_name_H-M   'P 1'
#
loop_
_entity.id
_entity.type
_entity.pdbx_description
1 polymer ?
#
loop_
_entity_poly.entity_id
_entity_poly.type
_entity_poly.pdbx_seq_one_letter_code
_entity_poly.pdbx_strand_id
1 'polypeptide(L)'
;MLKRKVINLVLLSIIPIFVAFLVHIIWDVPISLLSGIFYIILFLFNLPSGSFMSTNTDYNIKRVNPHYKAEKQEVTSLSNQPLITLAILIVLTIVSFLVYVQQIQN
;
A
#
# COMPACT_ATOMS: atom_id res chain seq x y z
N MET A 1 -21.55 3.53 -0.04
CA MET A 1 -20.20 3.06 -0.41
C MET A 1 -19.10 4.10 -0.22
N LEU A 2 -19.23 5.34 -0.73
CA LEU A 2 -18.18 6.37 -0.64
C LEU A 2 -17.74 6.69 0.80
N LYS A 3 -18.68 6.84 1.74
CA LYS A 3 -18.38 7.12 3.16
C LYS A 3 -17.44 6.06 3.77
N ARG A 4 -17.71 4.77 3.55
CA ARG A 4 -16.86 3.67 4.02
C ARG A 4 -15.47 3.69 3.40
N LYS A 5 -15.38 4.05 2.12
CA LYS A 5 -14.10 4.17 1.38
C LYS A 5 -13.23 5.30 1.94
N VAL A 6 -13.82 6.46 2.23
CA VAL A 6 -13.13 7.60 2.85
C VAL A 6 -12.69 7.24 4.27
N ILE A 7 -13.56 6.62 5.06
CA ILE A 7 -13.22 6.17 6.42
C ILE A 7 -12.01 5.24 6.40
N ASN A 8 -12.00 4.23 5.53
CA ASN A 8 -10.86 3.32 5.40
C ASN A 8 -9.57 4.06 5.05
N LEU A 9 -9.65 5.08 4.20
CA LEU A 9 -8.49 5.86 3.78
C LEU A 9 -7.96 6.73 4.92
N VAL A 10 -8.85 7.36 5.68
CA VAL A 10 -8.49 8.11 6.89
C VAL A 10 -7.85 7.19 7.94
N LEU A 11 -8.41 5.99 8.16
CA LEU A 11 -7.82 5.00 9.06
C LEU A 11 -6.42 4.57 8.60
N LEU A 12 -6.24 4.35 7.31
CA LEU A 12 -4.94 3.98 6.72
C LEU A 12 -3.87 5.05 6.99
N SER A 13 -4.25 6.33 7.04
CA SER A 13 -3.34 7.43 7.37
C SER A 13 -3.10 7.56 8.88
N ILE A 14 -4.13 7.42 9.72
CA ILE A 14 -4.01 7.70 11.16
C ILE A 14 -3.34 6.55 11.92
N ILE A 15 -3.64 5.30 11.58
CA ILE A 15 -3.15 4.13 12.32
C ILE A 15 -1.61 4.08 12.37
N PRO A 16 -0.87 4.25 11.25
CA PRO A 16 0.59 4.23 11.27
C PRO A 16 1.20 5.31 12.18
N ILE A 17 0.61 6.50 12.22
CA ILE A 17 1.05 7.60 13.09
C ILE A 17 0.79 7.25 14.55
N PHE A 18 -0.39 6.70 14.86
CA PHE A 18 -0.75 6.31 16.21
C PHE A 18 0.18 5.21 16.76
N VAL A 19 0.46 4.19 15.94
CA VAL A 19 1.42 3.13 16.31
C VAL A 19 2.83 3.71 16.48
N ALA A 20 3.26 4.60 15.58
CA ALA A 20 4.55 5.28 15.71
C ALA A 20 4.67 6.10 17.00
N PHE A 21 3.59 6.77 17.41
CA PHE A 21 3.52 7.51 18.66
C PHE A 21 3.68 6.61 19.90
N LEU A 22 3.01 5.44 19.91
CA LEU A 22 3.17 4.49 21.02
C LEU A 22 4.61 3.97 21.14
N VAL A 23 5.26 3.70 20.02
CA VAL A 23 6.67 3.25 20.00
C VAL A 23 7.60 4.37 20.44
N HIS A 24 7.34 5.61 20.01
CA HIS A 24 8.11 6.78 20.43
C HIS A 24 8.12 6.95 21.94
N ILE A 25 6.99 6.75 22.63
CA ILE A 25 6.91 6.86 24.10
C ILE A 25 7.86 5.87 24.81
N ILE A 26 8.11 4.71 24.23
CA ILE A 26 8.89 3.63 24.86
C ILE A 26 10.38 3.72 24.52
N TRP A 27 10.72 4.06 23.27
CA TRP A 27 12.09 3.99 22.74
C TRP A 27 12.67 5.34 22.27
N ASP A 28 11.92 6.44 22.40
CA ASP A 28 12.32 7.78 21.97
C ASP A 28 12.73 7.88 20.48
N VAL A 29 12.18 6.99 19.65
CA VAL A 29 12.44 6.98 18.20
C VAL A 29 11.57 8.01 17.51
N PRO A 30 12.08 8.80 16.54
CA PRO A 30 11.31 9.83 15.85
C PRO A 30 10.06 9.27 15.16
N ILE A 31 8.90 9.82 15.52
CA ILE A 31 7.58 9.41 15.01
C ILE A 31 7.53 9.49 13.47
N SER A 32 8.14 10.54 12.91
CA SER A 32 8.19 10.80 11.47
C SER A 32 8.90 9.66 10.71
N LEU A 33 10.03 9.19 11.23
CA LEU A 33 10.76 8.06 10.65
C LEU A 33 9.95 6.77 10.73
N LEU A 34 9.38 6.47 11.89
CA LEU A 34 8.64 5.23 12.10
C LEU A 34 7.36 5.17 11.25
N SER A 35 6.63 6.29 11.17
CA SER A 35 5.44 6.40 10.31
C SER A 35 5.79 6.23 8.83
N GLY A 36 6.90 6.81 8.37
CA GLY A 36 7.40 6.63 7.01
C GLY A 36 7.67 5.16 6.68
N ILE A 37 8.33 4.42 7.59
CA ILE A 37 8.57 2.98 7.43
C ILE A 37 7.25 2.20 7.34
N PHE A 38 6.28 2.49 8.21
CA PHE A 38 4.97 1.84 8.15
C PHE A 38 4.22 2.13 6.84
N TYR A 39 4.30 3.36 6.32
CA TYR A 39 3.69 3.68 5.03
C TYR A 39 4.34 2.92 3.86
N ILE A 40 5.66 2.72 3.87
CA ILE A 40 6.35 1.87 2.89
C ILE A 40 5.82 0.44 2.97
N ILE A 41 5.73 -0.11 4.17
CA ILE A 41 5.22 -1.47 4.39
C ILE A 41 3.79 -1.57 3.84
N LEU A 42 2.91 -0.64 4.20
CA LEU A 42 1.55 -0.59 3.70
C LEU A 42 1.48 -0.44 2.18
N PHE A 43 2.38 0.35 1.58
CA PHE A 43 2.47 0.50 0.13
C PHE A 43 2.75 -0.84 -0.54
N LEU A 44 3.74 -1.60 -0.05
CA LEU A 44 4.08 -2.91 -0.58
C LEU A 44 2.92 -3.90 -0.50
N PHE A 45 2.18 -3.91 0.61
CA PHE A 45 1.01 -4.77 0.78
C PHE A 45 -0.21 -4.35 -0.05
N ASN A 46 -0.30 -3.07 -0.45
CA ASN A 46 -1.40 -2.55 -1.28
C ASN A 46 -1.08 -2.57 -2.79
N LEU A 47 0.11 -3.04 -3.19
CA LEU A 47 0.42 -3.21 -4.60
C LEU A 47 -0.53 -4.23 -5.23
N PRO A 48 -1.08 -3.95 -6.42
CA PRO A 48 -1.93 -4.90 -7.13
C PRO A 48 -1.11 -6.16 -7.44
N SER A 49 -1.49 -7.28 -6.83
CA SER A 49 -0.81 -8.57 -6.98
C SER A 49 -1.20 -9.35 -8.25
N GLY A 50 -2.12 -8.82 -9.07
CA GLY A 50 -2.72 -9.55 -10.17
C GLY A 50 -2.47 -8.92 -11.53
N SER A 51 -1.62 -9.58 -12.35
CA SER A 51 -1.71 -9.62 -13.82
C SER A 51 -0.47 -10.30 -14.43
N PHE A 52 0.73 -9.87 -14.05
CA PHE A 52 1.96 -10.32 -14.76
C PHE A 52 2.36 -11.77 -14.44
N MET A 53 2.26 -12.20 -13.19
CA MET A 53 2.70 -13.54 -12.78
C MET A 53 1.68 -14.63 -13.16
N SER A 54 0.40 -14.31 -13.08
CA SER A 54 -0.70 -15.23 -13.45
C SER A 54 -0.77 -15.43 -14.96
N THR A 55 -0.54 -14.40 -15.78
CA THR A 55 -0.59 -14.53 -17.25
C THR A 55 0.49 -15.48 -17.80
N ASN A 56 1.70 -15.46 -17.22
CA ASN A 56 2.76 -16.41 -17.61
C ASN A 56 2.43 -17.85 -17.19
N THR A 57 1.78 -18.01 -16.03
CA THR A 57 1.35 -19.32 -15.53
C THR A 57 0.21 -19.88 -16.38
N ASP A 58 -0.79 -19.05 -16.68
CA ASP A 58 -1.92 -19.41 -17.54
C ASP A 58 -1.47 -19.77 -18.97
N TYR A 59 -0.48 -19.04 -19.50
CA TYR A 59 0.10 -19.34 -20.82
C TYR A 59 0.79 -20.71 -20.83
N ASN A 60 1.60 -21.00 -19.79
CA ASN A 60 2.27 -22.30 -19.67
C ASN A 60 1.26 -23.44 -19.50
N ILE A 61 0.21 -23.26 -18.69
CA ILE A 61 -0.82 -24.28 -18.49
C ILE A 61 -1.63 -24.52 -19.77
N LYS A 62 -1.97 -23.45 -20.52
CA LYS A 62 -2.65 -23.58 -21.80
C LYS A 62 -1.81 -24.28 -22.87
N ARG A 63 -0.47 -24.17 -22.80
CA ARG A 63 0.45 -24.87 -23.70
C ARG A 63 0.43 -26.39 -23.48
N VAL A 64 0.33 -26.85 -22.23
CA VAL A 64 0.27 -28.30 -21.91
C VAL A 64 -1.15 -28.86 -21.90
N ASN A 65 -2.16 -28.02 -21.69
CA ASN A 65 -3.57 -28.41 -21.75
C ASN A 65 -4.37 -27.41 -22.61
N PRO A 66 -4.61 -27.71 -23.90
CA PRO A 66 -5.35 -26.84 -24.81
C PRO A 66 -6.80 -26.55 -24.38
N HIS A 67 -7.38 -27.41 -23.52
CA HIS A 67 -8.73 -27.23 -22.97
C HIS A 67 -8.75 -26.39 -21.69
N TYR A 68 -7.59 -25.95 -21.19
CA TYR A 68 -7.50 -25.06 -20.04
C TYR A 68 -8.15 -23.72 -20.38
N LYS A 69 -9.28 -23.44 -19.73
CA LYS A 69 -9.85 -22.10 -19.65
C LYS A 69 -9.19 -21.42 -18.47
N ALA A 70 -8.28 -20.50 -18.75
CA ALA A 70 -7.76 -19.59 -17.73
C ALA A 70 -8.96 -19.03 -16.97
N GLU A 71 -8.91 -19.13 -15.64
CA GLU A 71 -9.87 -18.44 -14.80
C GLU A 71 -9.87 -16.99 -15.27
N LYS A 72 -11.04 -16.44 -15.61
CA LYS A 72 -11.13 -15.03 -15.93
C LYS A 72 -10.61 -14.34 -14.68
N GLN A 73 -9.36 -13.87 -14.72
CA GLN A 73 -8.90 -12.88 -13.77
C GLN A 73 -10.00 -11.85 -13.82
N GLU A 74 -10.69 -11.69 -12.70
CA GLU A 74 -11.47 -10.50 -12.50
C GLU A 74 -10.43 -9.39 -12.66
N VAL A 75 -10.33 -8.87 -13.88
CA VAL A 75 -9.99 -7.48 -14.13
C VAL A 75 -11.13 -6.73 -13.46
N THR A 76 -11.15 -6.77 -12.12
CA THR A 76 -12.02 -6.00 -11.27
C THR A 76 -11.78 -4.61 -11.80
N SER A 77 -12.80 -4.10 -12.51
CA SER A 77 -12.76 -2.89 -13.30
C SER A 77 -11.81 -1.92 -12.64
N LEU A 78 -10.73 -1.54 -13.34
CA LEU A 78 -9.61 -0.75 -12.82
C LEU A 78 -10.16 0.38 -11.97
N SER A 79 -10.38 0.10 -10.68
CA SER A 79 -11.11 1.02 -9.85
C SER A 79 -10.06 2.07 -9.58
N ASN A 80 -10.35 3.33 -9.83
CA ASN A 80 -9.34 4.36 -9.56
C ASN A 80 -8.96 4.39 -8.06
N GLN A 81 -9.72 3.72 -7.19
CA GLN A 81 -9.47 3.62 -5.76
C GLN A 81 -8.13 3.00 -5.33
N PRO A 82 -7.74 1.78 -5.77
CA PRO A 82 -6.41 1.25 -5.48
C PRO A 82 -5.31 2.21 -5.92
N LEU A 83 -5.44 2.86 -7.08
CA LEU A 83 -4.46 3.86 -7.54
C LEU A 83 -4.41 5.09 -6.61
N ILE A 84 -5.57 5.63 -6.19
CA ILE A 84 -5.64 6.75 -5.25
C ILE A 84 -5.01 6.35 -3.90
N THR A 85 -5.24 5.13 -3.44
CA THR A 85 -4.69 4.63 -2.17
C THR A 85 -3.16 4.56 -2.23
N LEU A 86 -2.61 4.04 -3.34
CA LEU A 86 -1.16 4.00 -3.57
C LEU A 86 -0.56 5.40 -3.65
N ALA A 87 -1.18 6.32 -4.40
CA ALA A 87 -0.72 7.70 -4.51
C ALA A 87 -0.66 8.39 -3.14
N ILE A 88 -1.68 8.19 -2.30
CA ILE A 88 -1.72 8.76 -0.95
C ILE A 88 -0.63 8.16 -0.06
N LEU A 89 -0.40 6.84 -0.12
CA LEU A 89 0.70 6.21 0.63
C LEU A 89 2.06 6.75 0.21
N ILE A 90 2.29 7.00 -1.09
CA ILE A 90 3.53 7.63 -1.58
C ILE A 90 3.68 9.04 -1.01
N VAL A 91 2.63 9.87 -1.10
CA VAL A 91 2.66 11.24 -0.58
C VAL A 91 2.92 11.25 0.93
N LEU A 92 2.24 10.41 1.70
CA LEU A 92 2.44 10.30 3.14
C LEU A 92 3.86 9.85 3.50
N THR A 93 4.41 8.90 2.74
CA THR A 93 5.80 8.44 2.91
C THR A 93 6.78 9.60 2.70
N ILE A 94 6.65 10.32 1.59
CA ILE A 94 7.53 11.47 1.28
C ILE A 94 7.42 12.54 2.36
N VAL A 95 6.19 12.90 2.76
CA VAL A 95 5.95 13.90 3.80
C VAL A 95 6.58 13.46 5.13
N SER A 96 6.40 12.20 5.54
CA SER A 96 7.02 11.65 6.76
C SER A 96 8.55 11.77 6.75
N PHE A 97 9.21 11.44 5.63
CA PHE A 97 10.66 11.58 5.52
C PHE A 97 11.12 13.04 5.46
N LEU A 98 10.38 13.92 4.79
CA LEU A 98 10.70 15.35 4.78
C LEU A 98 10.62 15.95 6.19
N VAL A 99 9.56 15.64 6.94
CA VAL A 99 9.42 16.08 8.33
C VAL A 99 10.57 15.52 9.18
N TYR A 100 10.95 14.25 8.98
CA TYR A 100 12.10 13.67 9.67
C TYR A 100 13.40 14.40 9.36
N VAL A 101 13.69 14.72 8.10
CA VAL A 101 14.89 15.48 7.73
C VAL A 101 14.91 16.86 8.37
N GLN A 102 13.76 17.55 8.40
CA GLN A 102 13.64 18.85 9.07
C GLN A 102 13.87 18.76 10.59
N GLN A 103 13.45 17.67 11.22
CA GLN A 103 13.67 17.44 12.66
C GLN A 103 15.15 17.25 13.03
N ILE A 104 15.99 16.80 12.09
CA ILE A 104 17.44 16.62 12.33
C ILE A 104 18.20 17.94 12.09
N GLN A 105 17.67 18.82 11.24
CA GLN A 105 18.33 20.07 10.85
C GLN A 105 18.07 21.24 11.82
N ASN A 106 17.02 21.15 12.64
CA ASN A 106 16.69 22.10 13.70
C ASN A 106 17.21 21.63 15.06
#